data_AF-A0A4U9WK82-F1
#
_entry.id   AF-A0A4U9WK82-F1
#
_cell.length_a   1.000
_cell.length_b   1.000
_cell.length_c   1.000
_cell.angle_alpha   90.00
_cell.angle_beta   90.00
_cell.angle_gamma   90.00
#
_symmetry.space_group_name_H-M   'P 1'
#
loop_
_entity.id
_entity.type
_entity.pdbx_description
1 polymer ?
#
loop_
_entity_poly.entity_id
_entity_poly.type
_entity_poly.pdbx_seq_one_letter_code
_entity_poly.pdbx_strand_id
1 'polypeptide(L)'
;MDSNSKKSKVLYQVDDIAAMHSQKIGNALRTVDSWYPDAGELALGPIAVEPYGSVTSRGQAYRQPKQKMDFYTLLDNWVTKGKVPEVEQQHYVMAILIRGGVFGEKGE
;
A
#
# COMPACT_ATOMS: atom_id res chain seq x y z
N MET A 1 0.92 -21.48 15.65
CA MET A 1 1.92 -22.45 15.12
C MET A 1 2.06 -23.52 16.17
N ASP A 2 1.95 -24.80 15.80
CA ASP A 2 2.16 -25.89 16.74
C ASP A 2 3.58 -25.80 17.30
N SER A 3 3.65 -25.53 18.60
CA SER A 3 4.90 -25.38 19.36
C SER A 3 5.74 -26.66 19.43
N ASN A 4 5.22 -27.79 18.91
CA ASN A 4 5.90 -29.09 18.87
C ASN A 4 6.44 -29.49 17.49
N SER A 5 6.37 -28.64 16.46
CA SER A 5 6.89 -28.96 15.13
C SER A 5 8.38 -28.62 14.98
N LYS A 6 9.21 -29.59 14.56
CA LYS A 6 10.62 -29.37 14.17
C LYS A 6 10.79 -28.74 12.77
N LYS A 7 9.71 -28.54 12.01
CA LYS A 7 9.78 -27.99 10.65
C LYS A 7 10.08 -26.49 10.71
N SER A 8 11.10 -26.04 9.99
CA SER A 8 11.53 -24.63 9.93
C SER A 8 10.74 -23.78 8.93
N LYS A 9 10.02 -24.41 7.99
CA LYS A 9 9.25 -23.72 6.95
C LYS A 9 8.00 -24.51 6.59
N VAL A 10 6.90 -23.79 6.42
CA VAL A 10 5.61 -24.31 5.96
C VAL A 10 5.18 -23.47 4.76
N LEU A 11 4.71 -24.12 3.70
CA LEU A 11 4.17 -23.46 2.51
C LEU A 11 2.63 -23.48 2.57
N TYR A 12 2.00 -22.50 1.93
CA TYR A 12 0.54 -22.40 1.88
C TYR A 12 -0.05 -23.40 0.87
N GLN A 13 -1.16 -24.04 1.25
CA GLN A 13 -1.89 -24.98 0.41
C GLN A 13 -3.40 -24.84 0.62
N VAL A 14 -4.17 -25.23 -0.40
CA VAL A 14 -5.63 -25.38 -0.37
C VAL A 14 -5.95 -26.73 -0.99
N ASP A 15 -6.74 -27.56 -0.32
CA ASP A 15 -7.12 -28.91 -0.79
C ASP A 15 -5.92 -29.75 -1.26
N ASP A 16 -4.86 -29.77 -0.44
CA ASP A 16 -3.58 -30.46 -0.71
C ASP A 16 -2.84 -30.03 -2.00
N ILE A 17 -3.20 -28.87 -2.55
CA ILE A 17 -2.55 -28.24 -3.71
C ILE A 17 -1.77 -27.00 -3.23
N ALA A 18 -0.52 -26.88 -3.67
CA ALA A 18 0.29 -25.70 -3.39
C ALA A 18 -0.38 -24.44 -3.94
N ALA A 19 -0.52 -23.40 -3.10
CA ALA A 19 -1.28 -22.21 -3.44
C ALA A 19 -0.54 -20.92 -3.05
N MET A 20 -1.02 -19.80 -3.60
CA MET A 20 -0.64 -18.47 -3.17
C MET A 20 -1.80 -17.78 -2.47
N HIS A 21 -1.52 -17.13 -1.35
CA HIS A 21 -2.46 -16.25 -0.67
C HIS A 21 -3.06 -15.20 -1.62
N SER A 22 -4.39 -15.08 -1.64
CA SER A 22 -5.11 -14.16 -2.55
C SER A 22 -4.67 -12.70 -2.37
N GLN A 23 -4.37 -12.27 -1.14
CA GLN A 23 -3.85 -10.94 -0.86
C GLN A 23 -2.47 -10.69 -1.47
N LYS A 24 -1.67 -11.74 -1.74
CA LYS A 24 -0.38 -11.61 -2.43
C LYS A 24 -0.57 -11.36 -3.92
N ILE A 25 -1.60 -11.95 -4.51
CA ILE A 25 -2.03 -11.63 -5.89
C ILE A 25 -2.60 -10.22 -5.93
N GLY A 26 -3.47 -9.86 -4.98
CA GLY A 26 -4.02 -8.50 -4.88
C GLY A 26 -2.95 -7.42 -4.70
N ASN A 27 -1.89 -7.69 -3.93
CA ASN A 27 -0.73 -6.81 -3.81
C ASN A 27 -0.02 -6.61 -5.15
N ALA A 28 0.19 -7.67 -5.92
CA ALA A 28 0.80 -7.58 -7.25
C ALA A 28 -0.07 -6.73 -8.20
N LEU A 29 -1.39 -6.97 -8.23
CA LEU A 29 -2.32 -6.25 -9.10
C LEU A 29 -2.38 -4.74 -8.84
N ARG A 30 -2.25 -4.31 -7.58
CA ARG A 30 -2.24 -2.88 -7.22
C ARG A 30 -0.85 -2.24 -7.23
N THR A 31 0.12 -2.88 -7.86
CA THR A 31 1.45 -2.30 -8.14
C THR A 31 1.35 -1.31 -9.30
N VAL A 32 0.74 -0.16 -9.01
CA VAL A 32 0.41 0.87 -10.01
C VAL A 32 0.90 2.25 -9.61
N ASP A 33 1.35 2.45 -8.36
CA ASP A 33 1.77 3.76 -7.89
C ASP A 33 3.15 4.10 -8.45
N SER A 34 3.16 4.85 -9.55
CA SER A 34 4.34 5.48 -10.14
C SER A 34 4.37 7.00 -9.88
N TRP A 35 3.56 7.48 -8.94
CA TRP A 35 3.31 8.92 -8.71
C TRP A 35 3.84 9.41 -7.36
N TYR A 36 4.66 8.62 -6.68
CA TYR A 36 5.29 9.02 -5.42
C TYR A 36 6.44 10.00 -5.72
N PRO A 37 6.81 10.91 -4.79
CA PRO A 37 7.76 12.00 -5.07
C PRO A 37 9.08 11.58 -5.73
N ASP A 38 9.61 10.42 -5.34
CA ASP A 38 10.92 9.94 -5.79
C ASP A 38 10.82 8.94 -6.97
N ALA A 39 9.65 8.82 -7.63
CA ALA A 39 9.41 7.79 -8.64
C ALA A 39 10.27 7.92 -9.91
N GLY A 40 10.61 9.14 -10.31
CA GLY A 40 11.48 9.40 -11.45
C GLY A 40 12.97 9.22 -11.14
N GLU A 41 13.36 9.35 -9.87
CA GLU A 41 14.77 9.29 -9.43
C GLU A 41 15.18 7.88 -9.01
N LEU A 42 14.28 7.17 -8.35
CA LEU A 42 14.48 5.79 -7.95
C LEU A 42 14.10 4.90 -9.14
N ALA A 43 15.07 4.21 -9.74
CA ALA A 43 14.85 3.15 -10.74
C ALA A 43 14.14 1.90 -10.16
N LEU A 44 13.21 2.10 -9.22
CA LEU A 44 12.42 1.11 -8.51
C LEU A 44 11.21 0.64 -9.35
N GLY A 45 10.69 1.52 -10.20
CA GLY A 45 9.42 1.30 -10.90
C GLY A 45 8.20 1.48 -9.98
N PRO A 46 7.01 1.10 -10.43
CA PRO A 46 5.79 1.27 -9.65
C PRO A 46 5.81 0.44 -8.37
N ILE A 47 5.23 0.97 -7.30
CA ILE A 47 5.04 0.28 -6.03
C ILE A 47 3.56 -0.07 -5.81
N ALA A 48 3.31 -1.02 -4.92
CA ALA A 48 1.95 -1.35 -4.50
C ALA A 48 1.34 -0.16 -3.76
N VAL A 49 0.12 0.23 -4.14
CA VAL A 49 -0.60 1.37 -3.55
C VAL A 49 -0.86 1.10 -2.07
N GLU A 50 -0.26 1.90 -1.18
CA GLU A 50 -0.39 1.83 0.29
C GLU A 50 -0.51 3.25 0.86
N PRO A 51 -1.21 3.49 2.00
CA PRO A 51 -1.48 4.85 2.50
C PRO A 51 -0.25 5.74 2.70
N TYR A 52 0.89 5.13 3.01
CA TYR A 52 2.19 5.80 3.18
C TYR A 52 3.23 5.37 2.14
N GLY A 53 2.82 4.66 1.07
CA GLY A 53 3.72 4.13 0.05
C GLY A 53 4.79 3.20 0.64
N SER A 54 4.42 2.30 1.54
CA SER A 54 5.37 1.44 2.25
C SER A 54 5.76 0.21 1.43
N VAL A 55 7.07 -0.06 1.36
CA VAL A 55 7.65 -1.26 0.73
C VAL A 55 8.41 -2.04 1.80
N THR A 56 7.76 -3.08 2.33
CA THR A 56 8.24 -3.85 3.49
C THR A 56 9.58 -4.54 3.25
N SER A 57 9.82 -5.06 2.04
CA SER A 57 11.09 -5.69 1.66
C SER A 57 12.29 -4.73 1.70
N ARG A 58 12.03 -3.42 1.61
CA ARG A 58 13.04 -2.35 1.68
C ARG A 58 13.03 -1.60 3.01
N GLY A 59 12.05 -1.86 3.88
CA GLY A 59 11.89 -1.14 5.14
C GLY A 59 11.68 0.38 4.97
N GLN A 60 11.11 0.80 3.83
CA GLN A 60 11.00 2.22 3.47
C GLN A 60 9.55 2.63 3.14
N ALA A 61 9.21 3.88 3.45
CA ALA A 61 7.96 4.54 3.05
C ALA A 61 8.28 5.70 2.09
N TYR A 62 7.68 5.68 0.90
CA TYR A 62 7.94 6.63 -0.18
C TYR A 62 6.98 7.83 -0.19
N ARG A 63 5.91 7.79 0.61
CA ARG A 63 4.96 8.89 0.77
C ARG A 63 4.90 9.30 2.25
N GLN A 64 5.98 9.89 2.73
CA GLN A 64 6.08 10.26 4.13
C GLN A 64 5.12 11.42 4.47
N PRO A 65 4.44 11.40 5.62
CA PRO A 65 3.53 12.50 6.01
C PRO A 65 4.19 13.88 6.04
N LYS A 66 5.51 13.94 6.30
CA LYS A 66 6.29 15.18 6.25
C LYS A 66 6.26 15.86 4.88
N GLN A 67 6.17 15.07 3.80
CA GLN A 67 6.07 15.58 2.42
C GLN A 67 4.64 15.96 2.05
N LYS A 68 3.63 15.67 2.90
CA LYS A 68 2.20 15.91 2.65
C LYS A 68 1.65 15.21 1.40
N MET A 69 2.29 14.12 0.99
CA MET A 69 1.93 13.29 -0.17
C MET A 69 1.39 11.90 0.24
N ASP A 70 1.15 11.70 1.53
CA ASP A 70 0.46 10.51 2.04
C ASP A 70 -1.05 10.59 1.81
N PHE A 71 -1.73 9.44 1.89
CA PHE A 71 -3.16 9.34 1.61
C PHE A 71 -4.01 10.23 2.50
N TYR A 72 -3.74 10.28 3.82
CA TYR A 72 -4.59 11.01 4.76
C TYR A 72 -4.48 12.51 4.54
N THR A 73 -3.26 13.02 4.35
CA THR A 73 -3.05 14.45 4.08
C THR A 73 -3.69 14.87 2.76
N LEU A 74 -3.57 14.05 1.70
CA LEU A 74 -4.19 14.34 0.41
C LEU A 74 -5.72 14.30 0.47
N LEU A 75 -6.29 13.27 1.13
CA LEU A 75 -7.74 13.13 1.27
C LEU A 75 -8.35 14.27 2.10
N ASP A 76 -7.77 14.59 3.26
CA ASP A 76 -8.24 15.67 4.12
C ASP A 76 -8.21 17.01 3.38
N ASN A 77 -7.06 17.36 2.78
CA ASN A 77 -6.94 18.63 2.06
C ASN A 77 -7.91 18.74 0.88
N TRP A 78 -8.13 17.65 0.15
CA TRP A 78 -9.05 17.65 -0.98
C TRP A 78 -10.51 17.79 -0.54
N VAL A 79 -10.94 16.97 0.42
CA VAL A 79 -12.36 16.87 0.81
C VAL A 79 -12.78 17.97 1.78
N THR A 80 -11.97 18.27 2.81
CA THR A 80 -12.38 19.21 3.87
C THR A 80 -11.98 20.65 3.57
N LYS A 81 -10.92 20.86 2.78
CA LYS A 81 -10.37 22.21 2.48
C LYS A 81 -10.53 22.62 1.02
N GLY A 82 -11.10 21.76 0.16
CA GLY A 82 -11.30 22.04 -1.26
C GLY A 82 -10.00 22.18 -2.07
N LYS A 83 -8.86 21.69 -1.54
CA LYS A 83 -7.56 21.76 -2.22
C LYS A 83 -7.41 20.57 -3.16
N VAL A 84 -7.84 20.75 -4.40
CA VAL A 84 -7.73 19.71 -5.43
C VAL A 84 -6.25 19.39 -5.69
N PRO A 85 -5.81 18.14 -5.50
CA PRO A 85 -4.43 17.76 -5.78
C PRO A 85 -4.22 17.54 -7.29
N GLU A 86 -2.96 17.41 -7.70
CA GLU A 86 -2.63 17.09 -9.10
C GLU A 86 -3.29 15.78 -9.56
N VAL A 87 -3.55 15.65 -10.86
CA VAL A 87 -4.29 14.51 -11.45
C VAL A 87 -3.69 13.16 -11.03
N GLU A 88 -2.37 13.05 -11.05
CA GLU A 88 -1.65 11.84 -10.61
C GLU A 88 -1.92 11.48 -9.15
N GLN A 89 -1.98 12.48 -8.27
CA GLN A 89 -2.29 12.28 -6.86
C GLN A 89 -3.78 11.98 -6.64
N GLN A 90 -4.67 12.46 -7.52
CA GLN A 90 -6.08 12.02 -7.52
C GLN A 90 -6.18 10.53 -7.86
N HIS A 91 -5.43 10.05 -8.86
CA HIS A 91 -5.37 8.62 -9.18
C HIS A 91 -4.83 7.79 -8.02
N TYR A 92 -3.77 8.26 -7.34
CA TYR A 92 -3.28 7.62 -6.13
C TYR A 92 -4.34 7.53 -5.03
N VAL A 93 -5.04 8.64 -4.72
CA VAL A 93 -6.11 8.65 -3.71
C VAL A 93 -7.23 7.67 -4.08
N MET A 94 -7.67 7.67 -5.34
CA MET A 94 -8.70 6.74 -5.81
C MET A 94 -8.23 5.28 -5.78
N ALA A 95 -6.96 5.00 -6.09
CA ALA A 95 -6.40 3.67 -6.00
C ALA A 95 -6.39 3.13 -4.55
N ILE A 96 -6.15 4.00 -3.55
CA ILE A 96 -6.28 3.63 -2.13
C ILE A 96 -7.74 3.30 -1.78
N LEU A 97 -8.71 4.07 -2.28
CA LEU A 97 -10.12 3.80 -2.05
C LEU A 97 -10.58 2.48 -2.69
N ILE A 98 -10.09 2.15 -3.90
CA ILE A 98 -10.35 0.87 -4.57
C ILE A 98 -9.72 -0.31 -3.80
N ARG A 99 -8.49 -0.14 -3.32
CA ARG A 99 -7.83 -1.13 -2.43
C ARG A 99 -8.67 -1.35 -1.16
N GLY A 100 -9.29 -0.29 -0.65
CA GLY A 100 -10.03 -0.30 0.60
C GLY A 100 -9.14 -0.36 1.83
N GLY A 101 -9.78 -0.31 2.99
CA GLY A 101 -9.14 -0.25 4.31
C GLY A 101 -10.06 0.40 5.32
N VAL A 102 -9.65 0.36 6.59
CA VAL A 102 -10.32 1.12 7.66
C VAL A 102 -9.55 2.44 7.81
N PHE A 103 -10.20 3.54 7.44
CA PHE A 103 -9.60 4.88 7.38
C PHE A 103 -10.17 5.82 8.46
N GLY A 104 -10.47 5.27 9.64
CA GLY A 104 -10.94 6.04 10.79
C GLY A 104 -9.79 6.57 11.63
N GLU A 105 -10.05 7.66 12.33
CA GLU A 105 -9.27 8.04 13.49
C GLU A 105 -9.28 6.86 14.49
N LYS A 106 -8.13 6.53 15.09
CA LYS A 106 -8.16 5.61 16.25
C LYS A 106 -9.00 6.31 17.31
N GLY A 107 -10.21 5.83 17.55
CA GLY A 107 -10.97 6.24 18.72
C GLY A 107 -10.12 6.04 19.97
N GLU A 108 -10.15 7.03 20.86
CA GLU A 108 -9.62 6.90 22.21
C GLU A 108 -10.17 5.66 22.93
#